data_AF-A0A8E2DKY1-F1
#
_entry.id   AF-A0A8E2DKY1-F1
#
_cell.length_a   1.000
_cell.length_b   1.000
_cell.length_c   1.000
_cell.angle_alpha   90.00
_cell.angle_beta   90.00
_cell.angle_gamma   90.00
#
_symmetry.space_group_name_H-M   'P 1'
#
loop_
_entity.id
_entity.type
_entity.pdbx_description
1 polymer ?
#
loop_
_entity_poly.entity_id
_entity_poly.type
_entity_poly.pdbx_seq_one_letter_code
_entity_poly.pdbx_strand_id
1 'polypeptide(L)'
;MSPKLNYDILCILTTYLRRRDDLLSFMDVSQVFFAAGLPSLLRNVTLNKRKDTKWLHDFMFADPATRFPHLRALHIVKVEAVLYGTSHVMEILRRAESLEVLSVAVSEKFLKMNSRAEEAICGLKSLKTLTLGNVGDATFFMLQQLNTPLESLSV
;
A
#
# COMPACT_ATOMS: atom_id res chain seq x y z
N MET A 1 -13.57 9.09 -39.81
CA MET A 1 -13.25 9.58 -38.46
C MET A 1 -13.24 8.37 -37.53
N SER A 2 -12.10 8.00 -36.97
CA SER A 2 -12.04 6.88 -36.02
C SER A 2 -12.61 7.32 -34.67
N PRO A 3 -13.44 6.49 -34.01
CA PRO A 3 -13.98 6.83 -32.70
C PRO A 3 -12.83 7.03 -31.70
N LYS A 4 -12.80 8.19 -31.03
CA LYS A 4 -11.87 8.44 -29.93
C LYS A 4 -12.45 7.83 -28.67
N LEU A 5 -11.77 6.81 -28.14
CA LEU A 5 -12.14 6.20 -26.87
C LEU A 5 -11.91 7.20 -25.73
N ASN A 6 -12.93 7.43 -24.90
CA ASN A 6 -12.84 8.34 -23.77
C ASN A 6 -11.93 7.72 -22.67
N TYR A 7 -11.02 8.52 -22.10
CA TYR A 7 -10.13 8.12 -21.02
C TYR A 7 -10.88 7.59 -19.78
N ASP A 8 -12.05 8.15 -19.45
CA ASP A 8 -12.88 7.69 -18.34
C ASP A 8 -13.35 6.24 -18.55
N ILE A 9 -13.65 5.88 -19.80
CA ILE A 9 -14.01 4.50 -20.15
C ILE A 9 -12.81 3.57 -19.91
N LEU A 10 -11.59 4.01 -20.20
CA LEU A 10 -10.37 3.23 -19.91
C LEU A 10 -10.17 3.03 -18.41
N CYS A 11 -10.32 4.09 -17.61
CA CYS A 11 -10.26 3.99 -16.15
C CYS A 11 -11.33 3.04 -15.60
N ILE A 12 -12.55 3.08 -16.15
CA ILE A 12 -13.62 2.15 -15.75
C ILE A 12 -13.24 0.71 -16.13
N LEU A 13 -12.73 0.48 -17.35
CA LEU A 13 -12.32 -0.85 -17.81
C LEU A 13 -11.26 -1.48 -16.90
N THR A 14 -10.30 -0.70 -16.40
CA THR A 14 -9.25 -1.23 -15.51
C THR A 14 -9.80 -1.74 -14.18
N THR A 15 -10.97 -1.24 -13.74
CA THR A 15 -11.63 -1.77 -12.53
C THR A 15 -12.24 -3.15 -12.72
N TYR A 16 -12.53 -3.55 -13.97
CA TYR A 16 -13.03 -4.88 -14.30
C TYR A 16 -11.90 -5.91 -14.50
N LEU A 17 -10.65 -5.46 -14.68
CA LEU A 17 -9.47 -6.33 -14.77
C LEU A 17 -9.06 -6.82 -13.38
N ARG A 18 -9.76 -7.86 -12.89
CA ARG A 18 -9.57 -8.42 -11.53
C ARG A 18 -8.23 -9.10 -11.35
N ARG A 19 -7.67 -9.68 -12.42
CA ARG A 19 -6.37 -10.34 -12.36
C ARG A 19 -5.28 -9.31 -12.59
N ARG A 20 -4.28 -9.32 -11.71
CA ARG A 20 -3.13 -8.42 -11.81
C ARG A 20 -2.40 -8.57 -13.14
N ASP A 21 -2.26 -9.80 -13.64
CA ASP A 21 -1.53 -10.07 -14.90
C ASP A 21 -2.26 -9.49 -16.12
N ASP A 22 -3.60 -9.54 -16.13
CA ASP A 22 -4.42 -8.93 -17.19
C ASP A 22 -4.28 -7.40 -17.15
N LEU A 23 -4.29 -6.81 -15.95
CA LEU A 23 -4.09 -5.38 -15.77
C LEU A 23 -2.70 -4.92 -16.22
N LEU A 24 -1.65 -5.66 -15.87
CA LEU A 24 -0.29 -5.34 -16.30
C LEU A 24 -0.15 -5.47 -17.83
N SER A 25 -0.67 -6.55 -18.42
CA SER A 25 -0.67 -6.74 -19.87
C SER A 25 -1.39 -5.60 -20.60
N PHE A 26 -2.49 -5.10 -20.02
CA PHE A 26 -3.20 -3.92 -20.52
C PHE A 26 -2.36 -2.64 -20.43
N MET A 27 -1.68 -2.42 -19.30
CA MET A 27 -0.81 -1.26 -19.07
C MET A 27 0.41 -1.24 -20.00
N ASP A 28 0.92 -2.41 -20.40
CA ASP A 28 2.10 -2.53 -21.27
C ASP A 28 1.85 -2.08 -22.72
N VAL A 29 0.59 -1.97 -23.14
CA VAL A 29 0.24 -1.61 -24.52
C VAL A 29 0.52 -0.13 -24.84
N SER A 30 0.31 0.79 -23.88
CA SER A 30 0.60 2.22 -24.09
C SER A 30 0.71 3.01 -22.78
N GLN A 31 1.37 4.18 -22.82
CA GLN A 31 1.45 5.10 -21.67
C GLN A 31 0.07 5.58 -21.18
N VAL A 32 -0.92 5.70 -22.09
CA VAL A 32 -2.29 6.08 -21.73
C VAL A 32 -2.95 4.98 -20.90
N PHE A 33 -2.76 3.72 -21.29
CA PHE A 33 -3.27 2.57 -20.53
C PHE A 33 -2.53 2.37 -19.22
N PHE A 34 -1.22 2.61 -19.20
CA PHE A 34 -0.45 2.66 -17.97
C PHE A 34 -1.04 3.66 -16.97
N ALA A 35 -1.26 4.91 -17.41
CA ALA A 35 -1.86 5.94 -16.56
C ALA A 35 -3.26 5.57 -16.07
N ALA A 36 -4.10 5.00 -16.95
CA ALA A 36 -5.47 4.57 -16.60
C ALA A 36 -5.49 3.35 -15.64
N GLY A 37 -4.48 2.47 -15.73
CA GLY A 37 -4.38 1.27 -14.91
C GLY A 37 -3.71 1.48 -13.55
N LEU A 38 -2.92 2.54 -13.41
CA LEU A 38 -2.14 2.82 -12.20
C LEU A 38 -3.00 2.91 -10.92
N PRO A 39 -4.16 3.60 -10.90
CA PRO A 39 -5.01 3.64 -9.70
C PRO A 39 -5.48 2.25 -9.27
N SER A 40 -5.90 1.43 -10.24
CA SER A 40 -6.37 0.06 -9.99
C SER A 40 -5.23 -0.84 -9.50
N LEU A 41 -4.02 -0.67 -10.03
CA LEU A 41 -2.83 -1.46 -9.66
C LEU A 41 -2.37 -1.20 -8.21
N LEU A 42 -2.41 0.06 -7.78
CA LEU A 42 -1.93 0.51 -6.47
C LEU A 42 -2.99 0.52 -5.37
N ARG A 43 -4.27 0.35 -5.74
CA ARG A 43 -5.37 0.37 -4.77
C ARG A 43 -5.20 -0.66 -3.65
N ASN A 44 -4.69 -1.85 -3.98
CA ASN A 44 -4.51 -2.93 -3.01
C ASN A 44 -3.17 -3.64 -3.27
N VAL A 45 -2.18 -3.38 -2.40
CA VAL A 45 -0.82 -3.89 -2.53
C VAL A 45 -0.51 -4.86 -1.41
N THR A 46 -0.03 -6.04 -1.77
CA THR A 46 0.36 -7.09 -0.83
C THR A 46 1.85 -7.39 -0.92
N LEU A 47 2.54 -7.31 0.22
CA LEU A 47 3.95 -7.64 0.39
C LEU A 47 4.08 -9.05 0.97
N ASN A 48 4.51 -9.99 0.13
CA ASN A 48 4.63 -11.41 0.48
C ASN A 48 6.09 -11.89 0.52
N LYS A 49 6.95 -11.27 -0.27
CA LYS A 49 8.35 -11.63 -0.45
C LYS A 49 9.24 -10.41 -0.26
N ARG A 50 10.49 -10.63 0.13
CA ARG A 50 11.50 -9.57 0.28
C ARG A 50 11.62 -8.66 -0.95
N LYS A 51 11.54 -9.25 -2.14
CA LYS A 51 11.64 -8.51 -3.41
C LYS A 51 10.47 -7.55 -3.63
N ASP A 52 9.29 -7.83 -3.05
CA ASP A 52 8.09 -7.02 -3.24
C ASP A 52 8.28 -5.65 -2.59
N THR A 53 8.88 -5.60 -1.40
CA THR A 53 9.17 -4.33 -0.70
C THR A 53 10.16 -3.46 -1.46
N LYS A 54 11.24 -4.05 -2.00
CA LYS A 54 12.19 -3.29 -2.82
C LYS A 54 11.54 -2.80 -4.11
N TRP A 55 10.82 -3.67 -4.81
CA TRP A 55 10.13 -3.32 -6.04
C TRP A 55 9.09 -2.22 -5.83
N LEU A 56 8.28 -2.33 -4.78
CA LEU A 56 7.30 -1.31 -4.43
C LEU A 56 7.98 0.02 -4.09
N HIS A 57 9.08 0.01 -3.35
CA HIS A 57 9.83 1.23 -3.03
C HIS A 57 10.39 1.88 -4.29
N ASP A 58 11.18 1.15 -5.08
CA ASP A 58 11.76 1.64 -6.34
C ASP A 58 10.65 2.20 -7.27
N PHE A 59 9.51 1.50 -7.33
CA PHE A 59 8.34 1.94 -8.08
C PHE A 59 7.74 3.23 -7.49
N MET A 60 7.35 3.28 -6.22
CA MET A 60 6.71 4.46 -5.65
C MET A 60 7.60 5.71 -5.71
N PHE A 61 8.92 5.55 -5.56
CA PHE A 61 9.87 6.66 -5.55
C PHE A 61 10.35 7.11 -6.92
N ALA A 62 10.13 6.34 -7.99
CA ALA A 62 10.43 6.79 -9.35
C ALA A 62 9.47 7.88 -9.86
N ASP A 63 8.25 7.96 -9.33
CA ASP A 63 7.33 9.09 -9.57
C ASP A 63 6.37 9.26 -8.37
N PRO A 64 6.86 9.90 -7.28
CA PRO A 64 6.11 9.93 -6.03
C PRO A 64 4.84 10.77 -6.12
N ALA A 65 4.85 11.84 -6.93
CA ALA A 65 3.72 12.76 -7.05
C ALA A 65 2.49 12.07 -7.67
N THR A 66 2.70 11.17 -8.63
CA THR A 66 1.60 10.46 -9.29
C THR A 66 1.24 9.15 -8.60
N ARG A 67 2.19 8.46 -7.95
CA ARG A 67 1.97 7.10 -7.42
C ARG A 67 1.41 7.06 -6.01
N PHE A 68 1.91 7.89 -5.09
CA PHE A 68 1.44 7.88 -3.69
C PHE A 68 -0.06 8.17 -3.49
N PRO A 69 -0.70 9.08 -4.24
CA PRO A 69 -2.15 9.33 -4.11
C PRO A 69 -3.04 8.10 -4.40
N HIS A 70 -2.50 7.09 -5.07
CA HIS A 70 -3.22 5.88 -5.46
C HIS A 70 -3.03 4.69 -4.50
N LEU A 71 -2.09 4.76 -3.55
CA LEU A 71 -1.87 3.70 -2.57
C LEU A 71 -2.93 3.77 -1.46
N ARG A 72 -3.95 2.91 -1.55
CA ARG A 72 -5.11 2.91 -0.63
C ARG A 72 -5.04 1.81 0.42
N ALA A 73 -4.54 0.62 0.06
CA ALA A 73 -4.42 -0.50 0.96
C ALA A 73 -3.04 -1.15 0.84
N LEU A 74 -2.40 -1.40 2.00
CA LEU A 74 -1.12 -2.09 2.10
C LEU A 74 -1.22 -3.26 3.08
N HIS A 75 -0.91 -4.46 2.59
CA HIS A 75 -0.95 -5.70 3.36
C HIS A 75 0.45 -6.30 3.48
N ILE A 76 0.95 -6.42 4.71
CA ILE A 76 2.23 -7.04 5.05
C ILE A 76 1.94 -8.42 5.64
N VAL A 77 1.97 -9.44 4.79
CA VAL A 77 1.54 -10.81 5.15
C VAL A 77 2.65 -11.59 5.84
N LYS A 78 3.91 -11.32 5.48
CA LYS A 78 5.08 -12.06 5.96
C LYS A 78 6.16 -11.11 6.44
N VAL A 79 6.75 -11.41 7.60
CA VAL A 79 7.87 -10.59 8.12
C VAL A 79 9.09 -10.64 7.21
N GLU A 80 9.30 -11.75 6.49
CA GLU A 80 10.40 -11.88 5.54
C GLU A 80 10.31 -10.86 4.40
N ALA A 81 9.10 -10.35 4.10
CA ALA A 81 8.94 -9.26 3.15
C ALA A 81 9.65 -7.98 3.61
N VAL A 82 9.63 -7.72 4.92
CA VAL A 82 10.10 -6.46 5.51
C VAL A 82 11.42 -6.57 6.26
N LEU A 83 11.97 -7.78 6.45
CA LEU A 83 13.19 -8.03 7.24
C LEU A 83 14.40 -7.17 6.86
N TYR A 84 14.60 -6.95 5.56
CA TYR A 84 15.74 -6.16 5.04
C TYR A 84 15.32 -4.83 4.43
N GLY A 85 14.01 -4.61 4.30
CA GLY A 85 13.43 -3.42 3.67
C GLY A 85 12.58 -2.63 4.65
N THR A 86 12.82 -2.76 5.96
CA THR A 86 11.98 -2.08 6.95
C THR A 86 12.04 -0.57 6.77
N SER A 87 13.23 -0.01 6.48
CA SER A 87 13.40 1.40 6.12
C SER A 87 12.55 1.80 4.91
N HIS A 88 12.51 0.98 3.86
CA HIS A 88 11.70 1.24 2.67
C HIS A 88 10.20 1.27 2.99
N VAL A 89 9.72 0.33 3.80
CA VAL A 89 8.31 0.35 4.25
C VAL A 89 8.01 1.61 5.04
N MET A 90 8.92 2.04 5.93
CA MET A 90 8.73 3.28 6.70
C MET A 90 8.64 4.50 5.81
N GLU A 91 9.50 4.59 4.80
CA GLU A 91 9.48 5.68 3.84
C GLU A 91 8.20 5.69 3.00
N ILE A 92 7.69 4.51 2.61
CA ILE A 92 6.40 4.37 1.94
C ILE A 92 5.28 4.85 2.86
N LEU A 93 5.19 4.33 4.09
CA LEU A 93 4.14 4.70 5.04
C LEU A 93 4.11 6.21 5.33
N ARG A 94 5.27 6.84 5.51
CA ARG A 94 5.36 8.29 5.74
C ARG A 94 4.82 9.15 4.60
N ARG A 95 4.86 8.65 3.36
CA ARG A 95 4.38 9.36 2.16
C ARG A 95 2.98 8.93 1.72
N ALA A 96 2.44 7.86 2.31
CA ALA A 96 1.15 7.29 1.95
C ALA A 96 0.01 8.05 2.64
N GLU A 97 -0.12 9.34 2.35
CA GLU A 97 -1.12 10.23 2.94
C GLU A 97 -2.56 9.77 2.66
N SER A 98 -2.76 9.03 1.57
CA SER A 98 -4.04 8.46 1.14
C SER A 98 -4.26 7.01 1.59
N LEU A 99 -3.39 6.45 2.45
CA LEU A 99 -3.53 5.07 2.89
C LEU A 99 -4.72 4.92 3.85
N GLU A 100 -5.68 4.09 3.47
CA GLU A 100 -6.93 3.85 4.21
C GLU A 100 -6.92 2.51 4.94
N VAL A 101 -6.19 1.52 4.42
CA VAL A 101 -6.13 0.17 4.99
C VAL A 101 -4.68 -0.23 5.21
N LEU A 102 -4.35 -0.61 6.44
CA LEU A 102 -3.07 -1.21 6.79
C LEU A 102 -3.32 -2.56 7.48
N SER A 103 -2.70 -3.61 6.95
CA SER A 103 -2.72 -4.95 7.55
C SER A 103 -1.30 -5.45 7.77
N VAL A 104 -0.98 -5.86 9.00
CA VAL A 104 0.34 -6.37 9.37
C VAL A 104 0.17 -7.68 10.13
N ALA A 105 0.35 -8.82 9.44
CA ALA A 105 0.09 -10.15 10.00
C ALA A 105 1.03 -10.53 11.17
N VAL A 106 2.20 -9.92 11.25
CA VAL A 106 3.19 -10.17 12.33
C VAL A 106 3.61 -8.83 12.95
N SER A 107 2.62 -8.12 13.50
CA SER A 107 2.73 -6.74 13.98
C SER A 107 3.78 -6.54 15.08
N GLU A 108 3.81 -7.39 16.10
CA GLU A 108 4.73 -7.25 17.24
C GLU A 108 6.20 -7.31 16.79
N LYS A 109 6.54 -8.28 15.93
CA LYS A 109 7.89 -8.42 15.39
C LYS A 109 8.23 -7.25 14.47
N PHE A 110 7.28 -6.78 13.67
CA PHE A 110 7.47 -5.62 12.80
C PHE A 110 7.79 -4.34 13.58
N LEU A 111 7.04 -4.06 14.65
CA LEU A 111 7.27 -2.91 15.53
C LEU A 111 8.62 -3.02 16.26
N LYS A 112 8.96 -4.19 16.79
CA LYS A 112 10.25 -4.44 17.47
C LYS A 112 11.46 -4.31 16.53
N MET A 113 11.31 -4.58 15.24
CA MET A 113 12.39 -4.46 14.27
C MET A 113 12.77 -3.02 13.95
N ASN A 114 11.85 -2.06 14.11
CA ASN A 114 12.11 -0.67 13.79
C ASN A 114 11.27 0.25 14.67
N SER A 115 11.95 0.97 15.57
CA SER A 115 11.31 1.94 16.48
C SER A 115 10.55 3.05 15.76
N ARG A 116 10.83 3.31 14.48
CA ARG A 116 10.12 4.30 13.65
C ARG A 116 8.79 3.77 13.08
N ALA A 117 8.48 2.49 13.24
CA ALA A 117 7.25 1.88 12.75
C ALA A 117 6.01 2.40 13.46
N GLU A 118 6.12 2.60 14.77
CA GLU A 118 5.08 3.23 15.57
C GLU A 118 4.77 4.64 15.07
N GLU A 119 5.78 5.51 15.00
CA GLU A 119 5.66 6.88 14.49
C GLU A 119 5.03 6.91 13.08
N ALA A 120 5.49 6.03 12.19
CA ALA A 120 5.00 5.99 10.81
C ALA A 120 3.53 5.55 10.73
N ILE A 121 3.09 4.59 11.56
CA ILE A 121 1.69 4.12 11.59
C ILE A 121 0.80 5.19 12.22
N CYS A 122 1.19 5.75 13.37
CA CYS A 122 0.45 6.80 14.06
C CYS A 122 0.34 8.09 13.24
N GLY A 123 1.28 8.34 12.32
CA GLY A 123 1.24 9.46 11.38
C GLY A 123 0.26 9.32 10.21
N LEU A 124 -0.38 8.16 10.02
CA LEU A 124 -1.31 7.93 8.92
C LEU A 124 -2.68 8.58 9.20
N LYS A 125 -2.88 9.77 8.64
CA LYS A 125 -4.07 10.60 8.87
C LYS A 125 -5.35 10.07 8.22
N SER A 126 -5.23 9.32 7.12
CA SER A 126 -6.37 8.76 6.38
C SER A 126 -6.67 7.30 6.70
N LEU A 127 -5.97 6.72 7.68
CA LEU A 127 -6.14 5.31 8.05
C LEU A 127 -7.54 5.08 8.65
N LYS A 128 -8.30 4.18 8.05
CA LYS A 128 -9.66 3.80 8.48
C LYS A 128 -9.71 2.38 9.02
N THR A 129 -8.91 1.49 8.44
CA THR A 129 -8.88 0.07 8.82
C THR A 129 -7.47 -0.34 9.20
N LEU A 130 -7.33 -0.86 10.42
CA LEU A 130 -6.09 -1.41 10.93
C LEU A 130 -6.28 -2.87 11.32
N THR A 131 -5.49 -3.77 10.73
CA THR A 131 -5.49 -5.20 11.05
C THR A 131 -4.11 -5.61 11.52
N LEU A 132 -4.00 -6.11 12.74
CA LEU A 132 -2.74 -6.48 13.37
C LEU A 132 -2.82 -7.95 13.76
N GLY A 133 -1.90 -8.76 13.25
CA GLY A 133 -1.73 -10.15 13.69
C GLY A 133 -0.54 -10.29 14.62
N ASN A 134 -0.51 -11.35 15.43
CA ASN A 134 0.55 -11.61 16.41
C ASN A 134 0.85 -10.38 17.28
N VAL A 135 -0.16 -9.89 17.99
CA VAL A 135 -0.07 -8.70 18.83
C VAL A 135 0.68 -8.98 20.15
N GLY A 136 1.34 -7.96 20.69
CA GLY A 136 2.03 -8.00 21.97
C GLY A 136 2.19 -6.58 22.55
N ASP A 137 3.09 -6.42 23.51
CA ASP A 137 3.24 -5.16 24.27
C ASP A 137 3.53 -3.95 23.37
N ALA A 138 4.40 -4.12 22.36
CA ALA A 138 4.72 -3.03 21.44
C ALA A 138 3.49 -2.63 20.60
N THR A 139 2.70 -3.62 20.17
CA THR A 139 1.44 -3.37 19.49
C THR A 139 0.45 -2.60 20.37
N PHE A 140 0.25 -3.01 21.62
CA PHE A 140 -0.66 -2.31 22.53
C PHE A 140 -0.20 -0.89 22.85
N PHE A 141 1.10 -0.68 23.03
CA PHE A 141 1.66 0.65 23.26
C PHE A 141 1.43 1.58 22.06
N MET A 142 1.68 1.11 20.84
CA MET A 142 1.39 1.87 19.62
C MET A 142 -0.10 2.21 19.47
N LEU A 143 -1.00 1.27 19.81
CA LEU A 143 -2.45 1.51 19.77
C LEU A 143 -2.89 2.62 20.76
N GLN A 144 -2.21 2.76 21.90
CA GLN A 144 -2.48 3.86 22.85
C GLN A 144 -2.09 5.24 22.31
N GLN A 145 -1.18 5.29 21.33
CA GLN A 145 -0.74 6.53 20.67
C GLN A 145 -1.52 6.84 19.40
N LEU A 146 -2.38 5.92 18.95
CA LEU A 146 -3.12 6.10 17.71
C LEU A 146 -4.21 7.16 17.90
N ASN A 147 -4.03 8.31 17.24
CA ASN A 147 -4.99 9.43 17.30
C ASN A 147 -5.98 9.43 16.13
N THR A 148 -5.79 8.54 15.15
CA THR A 148 -6.65 8.48 13.96
C THR A 148 -7.97 7.76 14.29
N PRO A 149 -9.14 8.33 13.94
CA PRO A 149 -10.42 7.66 14.16
C PRO A 149 -10.56 6.46 13.22
N LEU A 150 -10.30 5.26 13.74
CA LEU A 150 -10.48 4.02 12.99
C LEU A 150 -11.97 3.69 12.86
N GLU A 151 -12.39 3.33 11.65
CA GLU A 151 -13.70 2.73 11.39
C GLU A 151 -13.69 1.23 11.75
N SER A 152 -12.53 0.58 11.65
CA SER A 152 -12.37 -0.84 11.96
C SER A 152 -10.98 -1.14 12.51
N LEU A 153 -10.94 -1.85 13.65
CA LEU A 153 -9.73 -2.38 14.27
C LEU A 153 -9.91 -3.89 14.49
N SER A 154 -8.93 -4.67 14.01
CA SER A 154 -8.84 -6.12 14.27
C SER A 154 -7.46 -6.43 14.81
N VAL A 155 -7.41 -7.13 15.95
CA VAL A 155 -6.20 -7.53 16.67
C VAL A 155 -6.19 -9.03 16.93
#